data_AF-A0A5J4N7W5-F1
#
_entry.id   AF-A0A5J4N7W5-F1
#
_cell.length_a   1.000
_cell.length_b   1.000
_cell.length_c   1.000
_cell.angle_alpha   90.00
_cell.angle_beta   90.00
_cell.angle_gamma   90.00
#
_symmetry.space_group_name_H-M   'P 1'
#
loop_
_entity.id
_entity.type
_entity.pdbx_description
1 polymer ?
#
loop_
_entity_poly.entity_id
_entity_poly.type
_entity_poly.pdbx_seq_one_letter_code
_entity_poly.pdbx_strand_id
1 'polypeptide(L)'
;MWNSCFPLGLCYEFKQLIELALPITVTSLFTFTFGPVSIAFCGHLGKTELATIGLSMAVFNIAGIIVVTGLLTACDTIFAQTYGSKTRNKLSMQMKKALALITLCCIPCCALYISVEGLLLLLGQNPMVA
;
A
#
# COMPACT_ATOMS: atom_id res chain seq x y z
N MET A 1 -4.52 43.15 -3.75
CA MET A 1 -4.87 41.95 -2.96
C MET A 1 -4.43 40.63 -3.61
N TRP A 2 -4.17 40.57 -4.94
CA TRP A 2 -3.75 39.35 -5.66
C TRP A 2 -2.22 39.21 -5.89
N ASN A 3 -1.41 40.20 -5.48
CA ASN A 3 0.04 40.23 -5.76
C ASN A 3 0.93 39.86 -4.55
N SER A 4 0.33 39.55 -3.39
CA SER A 4 1.05 39.11 -2.18
C SER A 4 0.91 37.60 -1.92
N CYS A 5 0.14 36.88 -2.75
CA CYS A 5 -0.15 35.46 -2.56
C CYS A 5 0.85 34.52 -3.29
N PHE A 6 1.68 35.06 -4.18
CA PHE A 6 2.64 34.29 -4.97
C PHE A 6 4.06 34.84 -4.76
N PRO A 7 4.76 34.45 -3.69
CA PRO A 7 6.18 34.73 -3.57
C PRO A 7 6.94 33.88 -4.61
N LEU A 8 8.00 34.42 -5.21
CA LEU A 8 8.88 33.73 -6.17
C LEU A 8 9.40 32.35 -5.68
N GLY A 9 9.31 32.07 -4.39
CA GLY A 9 9.58 30.74 -3.81
C GLY A 9 8.68 29.62 -4.35
N LEU A 10 7.51 29.92 -4.94
CA LEU A 10 6.62 28.88 -5.45
C LEU A 10 7.25 28.07 -6.60
N CYS A 11 7.95 28.72 -7.54
CA CYS A 11 8.66 27.99 -8.60
C CYS A 11 9.79 27.11 -8.05
N TYR A 12 10.42 27.53 -6.96
CA TYR A 12 11.48 26.75 -6.30
C TYR A 12 10.89 25.50 -5.61
N GLU A 13 9.81 25.69 -4.83
CA GLU A 13 9.07 24.59 -4.18
C GLU A 13 8.47 23.64 -5.23
N PHE A 14 7.91 24.16 -6.33
CA PHE A 14 7.39 23.34 -7.43
C PHE A 14 8.49 22.52 -8.10
N LYS A 15 9.67 23.08 -8.30
CA LYS A 15 10.81 22.35 -8.89
C LYS A 15 11.24 21.20 -7.97
N GLN A 16 11.33 21.44 -6.66
CA GLN A 16 11.62 20.38 -5.69
C GLN A 16 10.52 19.32 -5.62
N LEU A 17 9.26 19.74 -5.69
CA LEU A 17 8.12 18.82 -5.71
C LEU A 17 8.14 17.94 -6.96
N ILE A 18 8.46 18.51 -8.14
CA ILE A 18 8.58 17.76 -9.39
C ILE A 18 9.76 16.78 -9.33
N GLU A 19 10.89 17.19 -8.77
CA GLU A 19 12.07 16.34 -8.60
C GLU A 19 11.78 15.12 -7.72
N LEU A 20 10.92 15.27 -6.70
CA LEU A 20 10.45 14.17 -5.86
C LEU A 20 9.30 13.38 -6.51
N ALA A 21 8.38 14.04 -7.20
CA ALA A 21 7.22 13.41 -7.82
C ALA A 21 7.60 12.51 -9.01
N LEU A 22 8.67 12.86 -9.73
CA LEU A 22 9.20 12.06 -10.84
C LEU A 22 9.51 10.61 -10.45
N PRO A 23 10.40 10.34 -9.47
CA PRO A 23 10.71 8.97 -9.06
C PRO A 23 9.47 8.26 -8.49
N ILE A 24 8.63 8.95 -7.70
CA ILE A 24 7.40 8.36 -7.15
C ILE A 24 6.44 7.90 -8.27
N THR A 25 6.27 8.72 -9.31
CA THR A 25 5.40 8.40 -10.45
C THR A 25 5.95 7.22 -11.23
N VAL A 26 7.26 7.17 -11.47
CA VAL A 26 7.92 6.05 -12.15
C VAL A 26 7.76 4.75 -11.37
N THR A 27 7.99 4.76 -10.04
CA THR A 27 7.80 3.58 -9.19
C THR A 27 6.34 3.13 -9.16
N SER A 28 5.40 4.07 -9.12
CA SER A 28 3.96 3.77 -9.13
C SER A 28 3.51 3.13 -10.45
N LEU A 29 3.99 3.65 -11.58
CA LEU A 29 3.76 3.07 -12.91
C LEU A 29 4.27 1.63 -12.98
N PHE A 30 5.49 1.38 -12.51
CA PHE A 30 6.08 0.04 -12.48
C PHE A 30 5.24 -0.94 -11.65
N THR A 31 4.80 -0.50 -10.48
CA THR A 31 3.99 -1.31 -9.57
C THR A 31 2.63 -1.65 -10.19
N PHE A 32 1.99 -0.68 -10.84
CA PHE A 32 0.70 -0.87 -11.50
C PHE A 32 0.79 -1.80 -12.71
N THR A 33 1.91 -1.81 -13.44
CA THR A 33 2.11 -2.73 -14.58
C THR A 33 2.50 -4.14 -14.13
N PHE A 34 3.22 -4.30 -13.03
CA PHE A 34 3.71 -5.60 -12.58
C PHE A 34 2.58 -6.61 -12.29
N GLY A 35 1.53 -6.18 -11.58
CA GLY A 35 0.36 -7.01 -11.28
C GLY A 35 -0.34 -7.60 -12.52
N PRO A 36 -0.86 -6.77 -13.44
CA PRO A 36 -1.57 -7.25 -14.63
C PRO A 36 -0.69 -8.04 -15.59
N VAL A 37 0.62 -7.76 -15.67
CA VAL A 37 1.54 -8.60 -16.48
C VAL A 37 1.61 -10.01 -15.88
N SER A 38 1.78 -10.15 -14.57
CA SER A 38 1.78 -11.46 -13.91
C SER A 38 0.46 -12.21 -14.13
N ILE A 39 -0.67 -11.51 -14.04
CA ILE A 39 -2.00 -12.08 -14.27
C ILE A 39 -2.18 -12.49 -15.74
N ALA A 40 -1.70 -11.68 -16.70
CA ALA A 40 -1.78 -11.97 -18.12
C ALA A 40 -0.98 -13.20 -18.53
N PHE A 41 0.22 -13.38 -17.95
CA PHE A 41 1.01 -14.61 -18.15
C PHE A 41 0.29 -15.85 -17.62
N CYS A 42 -0.30 -15.76 -16.43
CA CYS A 42 -1.05 -16.88 -15.86
C CYS A 42 -2.39 -17.13 -16.57
N GLY A 43 -3.01 -16.09 -17.15
CA GLY A 43 -4.17 -16.22 -18.02
C GLY A 43 -3.90 -17.04 -19.29
N HIS A 44 -2.65 -17.07 -19.77
CA HIS A 44 -2.23 -17.94 -20.87
C HIS A 44 -2.04 -19.41 -20.44
N LEU A 45 -1.86 -19.70 -19.14
CA LEU A 45 -1.73 -21.06 -18.60
C LEU A 45 -3.08 -21.77 -18.44
N GLY A 46 -4.18 -21.02 -18.27
CA GLY A 46 -5.53 -21.58 -18.30
C GLY A 46 -6.58 -20.75 -17.56
N LYS A 47 -7.86 -21.07 -17.82
CA LYS A 47 -9.01 -20.39 -17.18
C LYS A 47 -9.09 -20.66 -15.68
N THR A 48 -8.68 -21.84 -15.23
CA THR A 48 -8.70 -22.26 -13.82
C THR A 48 -7.67 -21.45 -13.00
N GLU A 49 -6.46 -21.27 -13.55
CA GLU A 49 -5.41 -20.50 -12.87
C GLU A 49 -5.76 -19.02 -12.77
N LEU A 50 -6.34 -18.44 -13.83
CA LEU A 50 -6.80 -17.06 -13.82
C LEU A 50 -7.87 -16.79 -12.76
N ALA A 51 -8.85 -17.70 -12.60
CA ALA A 51 -9.89 -17.59 -11.58
C ALA A 51 -9.32 -17.67 -10.16
N THR A 52 -8.37 -18.59 -9.94
CA THR A 52 -7.70 -18.79 -8.67
C THR A 52 -6.91 -17.54 -8.27
N ILE A 53 -6.06 -17.01 -9.16
CA ILE A 53 -5.30 -15.78 -8.89
C ILE A 53 -6.21 -14.58 -8.65
N GLY A 54 -7.27 -14.42 -9.44
CA GLY A 54 -8.21 -13.31 -9.29
C GLY A 54 -8.86 -13.29 -7.90
N LEU A 55 -9.28 -14.45 -7.41
CA LEU A 55 -9.84 -14.55 -6.07
C LEU A 55 -8.79 -14.36 -4.99
N SER A 56 -7.64 -15.04 -5.09
CA SER A 56 -6.55 -14.88 -4.12
C SER A 56 -6.18 -13.41 -3.99
N MET A 57 -6.06 -12.70 -5.12
CA MET A 57 -5.78 -11.26 -5.15
C MET A 57 -6.87 -10.43 -4.46
N ALA A 58 -8.15 -10.77 -4.66
CA ALA A 58 -9.26 -10.09 -3.98
C ALA A 58 -9.21 -10.29 -2.46
N VAL A 59 -8.99 -11.52 -2.00
CA VAL A 59 -8.85 -11.84 -0.57
C VAL A 59 -7.64 -11.11 0.04
N PHE A 60 -6.49 -11.14 -0.64
CA PHE A 60 -5.30 -10.39 -0.24
C PHE A 60 -5.55 -8.89 -0.12
N ASN A 61 -6.27 -8.32 -1.08
CA ASN A 61 -6.54 -6.89 -1.10
C ASN A 61 -7.39 -6.49 0.12
N ILE A 62 -8.46 -7.22 0.37
CA ILE A 62 -9.39 -6.96 1.48
C ILE A 62 -8.76 -7.25 2.85
N ALA A 63 -8.12 -8.41 3.01
CA ALA A 63 -7.61 -8.84 4.31
C ALA A 63 -6.28 -8.17 4.70
N GLY A 64 -5.43 -7.82 3.72
CA GLY A 64 -4.08 -7.32 3.97
C GLY A 64 -3.86 -5.90 3.50
N ILE A 65 -3.97 -5.66 2.19
CA ILE A 65 -3.56 -4.38 1.58
C ILE A 65 -4.35 -3.20 2.16
N ILE A 66 -5.67 -3.31 2.28
CA ILE A 66 -6.51 -2.22 2.82
C ILE A 66 -6.15 -1.91 4.27
N VAL A 67 -5.96 -2.94 5.10
CA VAL A 67 -5.64 -2.78 6.53
C VAL A 67 -4.29 -2.10 6.71
N VAL A 68 -3.26 -2.57 6.00
CA VAL A 68 -1.91 -2.01 6.06
C VAL A 68 -1.89 -0.58 5.51
N THR A 69 -2.56 -0.32 4.39
CA THR A 69 -2.61 1.02 3.77
C THR A 69 -3.34 2.02 4.67
N GLY A 70 -4.42 1.60 5.34
CA GLY A 70 -5.12 2.42 6.32
C GLY A 70 -4.23 2.80 7.51
N LEU A 71 -3.46 1.84 8.04
CA LEU A 71 -2.53 2.09 9.12
C LEU A 71 -1.37 3.01 8.69
N LEU A 72 -0.83 2.82 7.49
CA LEU A 72 0.21 3.68 6.92
C LEU A 72 -0.28 5.13 6.76
N THR A 73 -1.47 5.32 6.22
CA THR A 73 -2.07 6.65 6.03
C THR A 73 -2.26 7.39 7.36
N ALA A 74 -2.68 6.67 8.40
CA ALA A 74 -2.77 7.22 9.76
C ALA A 74 -1.38 7.59 10.31
N CYS A 75 -0.36 6.78 10.06
CA CYS A 75 1.01 7.06 10.47
C CYS A 75 1.58 8.30 9.76
N ASP A 76 1.40 8.42 8.44
CA ASP A 76 1.84 9.59 7.66
C ASP A 76 1.23 10.88 8.19
N THR A 77 -0.05 10.85 8.57
CA THR A 77 -0.72 12.00 9.20
C THR A 77 -0.05 12.39 10.51
N ILE A 78 0.24 11.41 11.38
CA ILE A 78 0.90 11.63 12.67
C ILE A 78 2.34 12.16 12.47
N PHE A 79 3.06 11.65 11.47
CA PHE A 79 4.40 12.10 11.14
C PHE A 79 4.42 13.53 10.63
N ALA A 80 3.50 13.91 9.73
CA ALA A 80 3.34 15.28 9.26
C ALA A 80 3.07 16.24 10.44
N GLN A 81 2.16 15.86 11.35
CA GLN A 81 1.86 16.67 12.54
C GLN A 81 3.06 16.81 13.49
N THR A 82 3.83 15.74 13.69
CA THR A 82 4.99 15.75 14.58
C THR A 82 6.17 16.52 13.96
N TYR A 83 6.36 16.40 12.65
CA TYR A 83 7.42 17.09 11.91
C TYR A 83 7.22 18.62 11.89
N GLY A 84 5.97 19.08 11.83
CA GLY A 84 5.59 20.50 11.94
C GLY A 84 5.57 21.06 13.37
N SER A 85 5.55 20.20 14.39
CA SER A 85 5.56 20.61 15.80
C SER A 85 6.97 20.90 16.31
N LYS A 86 7.10 21.71 17.38
CA LYS A 86 8.38 21.99 18.08
C LYS A 86 9.08 20.76 18.68
N THR A 87 8.46 19.58 18.61
CA THR A 87 8.91 18.35 19.29
C THR A 87 9.48 17.31 18.29
N ARG A 88 10.34 17.75 17.37
CA ARG A 88 10.97 16.87 16.37
C ARG A 88 11.77 15.70 16.98
N ASN A 89 12.32 15.86 18.18
CA ASN A 89 13.04 14.79 18.87
C ASN A 89 12.20 13.53 19.18
N LYS A 90 10.86 13.63 19.16
CA LYS A 90 9.97 12.46 19.38
C LYS A 90 9.62 11.70 18.09
N LEU A 91 10.00 12.21 16.92
CA LEU A 91 9.69 11.59 15.62
C LEU A 91 10.26 10.17 15.52
N SER A 92 11.51 9.97 15.92
CA SER A 92 12.17 8.65 15.90
C SER A 92 11.48 7.63 16.81
N MET A 93 10.95 8.08 17.95
CA MET A 93 10.17 7.24 18.86
C MET A 93 8.82 6.86 18.24
N GLN A 94 8.11 7.81 17.61
CA GLN A 94 6.86 7.52 16.92
C GLN A 94 7.06 6.59 15.73
N MET A 95 8.13 6.77 14.95
CA MET A 95 8.49 5.88 13.84
C MET A 95 8.67 4.43 14.32
N LYS A 96 9.40 4.22 15.42
CA LYS A 96 9.57 2.89 16.02
C LYS A 96 8.24 2.27 16.48
N LYS A 97 7.34 3.08 17.06
CA LYS A 97 6.02 2.61 17.50
C LYS A 97 5.13 2.26 16.31
N ALA A 98 5.12 3.09 15.26
CA ALA A 98 4.40 2.82 14.02
C ALA A 98 4.91 1.53 13.36
N LEU A 99 6.24 1.36 13.26
CA LEU A 99 6.85 0.15 12.75
C LEU A 99 6.42 -1.08 13.56
N ALA A 100 6.47 -1.00 14.89
CA ALA A 100 6.03 -2.10 15.75
C ALA A 100 4.54 -2.44 15.56
N LEU A 101 3.66 -1.44 15.40
CA LEU A 101 2.24 -1.65 15.13
C LEU A 101 2.00 -2.32 13.77
N ILE A 102 2.72 -1.88 12.73
CA ILE A 102 2.63 -2.47 11.39
C ILE A 102 3.13 -3.92 11.42
N THR A 103 4.25 -4.21 12.09
CA THR A 103 4.76 -5.57 12.28
C THR A 103 3.77 -6.44 13.04
N LEU A 104 3.18 -5.92 14.13
CA LEU A 104 2.17 -6.64 14.90
C LEU A 104 0.93 -6.95 14.06
N CYS A 105 0.51 -6.04 13.19
CA CYS A 105 -0.64 -6.23 12.29
C CYS A 105 -0.33 -7.20 11.13
N CYS A 106 0.93 -7.33 10.74
CA CYS A 106 1.37 -8.29 9.74
C CYS A 106 1.21 -9.75 10.22
N ILE A 107 1.42 -10.02 11.52
CA ILE A 107 1.27 -11.36 12.11
C ILE A 107 -0.13 -11.98 11.91
N PRO A 108 -1.24 -11.33 12.30
CA PRO A 108 -2.58 -11.86 12.05
C PRO A 108 -2.90 -11.90 10.56
N CYS A 109 -2.37 -10.99 9.74
CA CYS A 109 -2.52 -11.05 8.29
C CYS A 109 -1.87 -12.32 7.70
N CYS A 110 -0.66 -12.67 8.15
CA CYS A 110 0.01 -13.91 7.75
C CYS A 110 -0.73 -15.16 8.25
N ALA A 111 -1.26 -15.13 9.48
CA ALA A 111 -2.04 -16.25 10.03
C ALA A 111 -3.36 -16.48 9.26
N LEU A 112 -4.05 -15.39 8.89
CA LEU A 112 -5.21 -15.44 8.01
C LEU A 112 -4.84 -15.97 6.62
N TYR A 113 -3.66 -15.62 6.12
CA TYR A 113 -3.18 -16.09 4.82
C TYR A 113 -2.90 -17.60 4.80
N ILE A 114 -2.30 -18.14 5.86
CA ILE A 114 -2.11 -19.60 6.00
C ILE A 114 -3.46 -20.33 6.09
N SER A 115 -4.48 -19.66 6.64
CA SER A 115 -5.83 -20.22 6.78
C SER A 115 -6.72 -19.99 5.54
N VAL A 116 -6.18 -19.39 4.47
CA VAL A 116 -6.97 -18.97 3.30
C VAL A 116 -7.54 -20.17 2.53
N GLU A 117 -6.82 -21.30 2.48
CA GLU A 117 -7.34 -22.57 1.93
C GLU A 117 -8.63 -23.01 2.63
N GLY A 118 -8.66 -22.92 3.97
CA GLY A 118 -9.85 -23.27 4.75
C GLY A 118 -11.02 -22.31 4.50
N LEU A 119 -10.74 -21.03 4.26
CA LEU A 119 -11.75 -20.02 3.99
C LEU A 119 -12.32 -20.14 2.56
N LEU A 120 -11.48 -20.48 1.58
CA LEU A 120 -11.89 -20.79 0.20
C LEU A 120 -12.73 -22.06 0.12
N LEU A 121 -12.35 -23.11 0.85
CA LEU A 121 -13.13 -24.35 0.94
C LEU A 121 -14.49 -24.12 1.63
N LEU A 122 -14.55 -23.25 2.65
CA LEU A 122 -15.79 -22.90 3.35
C LEU A 122 -16.74 -22.03 2.51
N LEU A 123 -16.20 -21.20 1.60
CA LEU A 123 -16.97 -20.40 0.63
C LEU A 123 -17.58 -21.26 -0.50
N GLY A 124 -17.35 -22.58 -0.51
CA GLY A 124 -17.96 -23.50 -1.46
C GLY A 124 -17.27 -23.52 -2.83
N GLN A 125 -16.01 -23.10 -2.91
CA GLN A 125 -15.26 -23.16 -4.15
C GLN A 125 -14.82 -24.58 -4.49
N ASN A 126 -14.86 -24.92 -5.78
CA ASN A 126 -14.35 -26.20 -6.26
C ASN A 126 -12.87 -26.36 -5.86
N PRO A 127 -12.45 -27.55 -5.38
CA PRO A 127 -11.07 -27.80 -4.92
C PRO A 127 -10.00 -27.68 -6.02
N MET A 128 -10.39 -27.44 -7.27
CA MET A 128 -9.49 -27.11 -8.38
C MET A 128 -9.09 -25.62 -8.44
N VAL A 129 -9.81 -24.75 -7.74
CA VAL A 129 -9.58 -23.29 -7.68
C VAL A 129 -9.39 -22.80 -6.24
N ALA A 130 -9.18 -23.73 -5.31
CA ALA A 130 -9.02 -23.52 -3.87
C ALA A 130 -7.54 -23.34 -3.49
#